data_AF-A0A7S1M7S0-F1
#
_entry.id   AF-A0A7S1M7S0-F1
#
_cell.length_a   1.000
_cell.length_b   1.000
_cell.length_c   1.000
_cell.angle_alpha   90.00
_cell.angle_beta   90.00
_cell.angle_gamma   90.00
#
_symmetry.space_group_name_H-M   'P 1'
#
loop_
_entity.id
_entity.type
_entity.pdbx_description
1 polymer ?
#
loop_
_entity_poly.entity_id
_entity_poly.type
_entity_poly.pdbx_seq_one_letter_code
_entity_poly.pdbx_strand_id
1 'polypeptide(L)'
;NGGLRDGVISPAAAKAVLTVGAHPNKLQSSLRDHVCSFSAQGETFDKRVKPDLLAPGQSIMSSRSDGSLTSHQCELQSNFGTSMACPLVAGSAVLLRQYFTDGFYPHGFRNASTAWPTVWASTIKAGLIHASHRFAHAQSAPEATEGFGRLELADAMFVSDAAAGRRRHVEYVETSGLRHRTRKDWCLRTSADSRSAVTDLRVTLVWTDPPFAAEGSHESVVNDLDLLVTRGSDGAPFRGNQDTTSPAAPNRTAFDRRNVVERVVLLAPAPNTVITVSVYAEHVVQREGQ
;
A
#
# COMPACT_ATOMS: atom_id res chain seq x y z
N ASN A 1 -11.79 -10.83 8.80
CA ASN A 1 -10.42 -11.33 9.05
C ASN A 1 -10.27 -12.11 10.36
N GLY A 2 -11.36 -12.57 10.99
CA GLY A 2 -11.26 -13.63 11.99
C GLY A 2 -11.24 -14.97 11.28
N GLY A 3 -10.14 -15.72 11.39
CA GLY A 3 -9.95 -16.99 10.71
C GLY A 3 -8.58 -17.56 11.05
N LEU A 4 -8.49 -18.89 11.13
CA LEU A 4 -7.28 -19.67 11.35
C LEU A 4 -6.15 -19.22 10.39
N ARG A 5 -4.89 -19.57 10.69
CA ARG A 5 -3.69 -19.23 9.89
C ARG A 5 -3.69 -19.80 8.45
N ASP A 6 -4.83 -20.30 7.98
CA ASP A 6 -5.01 -21.09 6.76
C ASP A 6 -5.56 -20.25 5.59
N GLY A 7 -5.42 -18.92 5.64
CA GLY A 7 -5.71 -18.03 4.51
C GLY A 7 -6.78 -16.96 4.76
N VAL A 8 -6.84 -15.99 3.84
CA VAL A 8 -7.80 -14.88 3.88
C VAL A 8 -8.99 -15.18 2.97
N ILE A 9 -10.19 -15.19 3.55
CA ILE A 9 -11.45 -15.53 2.87
C ILE A 9 -12.36 -14.30 2.64
N SER A 10 -13.51 -14.53 2.02
CA SER A 10 -14.51 -13.50 1.73
C SER A 10 -14.97 -12.74 2.99
N PRO A 11 -15.25 -11.42 2.89
CA PRO A 11 -15.07 -10.55 1.72
C PRO A 11 -13.64 -9.99 1.58
N ALA A 12 -12.77 -10.28 2.54
CA ALA A 12 -11.41 -9.75 2.62
C ALA A 12 -10.47 -10.25 1.51
N ALA A 13 -10.85 -11.34 0.85
CA ALA A 13 -10.17 -11.84 -0.34
C ALA A 13 -10.43 -10.99 -1.60
N ALA A 14 -11.34 -10.01 -1.59
CA ALA A 14 -11.63 -9.22 -2.79
C ALA A 14 -10.40 -8.41 -3.28
N LYS A 15 -10.25 -8.29 -4.61
CA LYS A 15 -9.10 -7.60 -5.25
C LYS A 15 -9.08 -6.10 -4.95
N ALA A 16 -10.25 -5.47 -5.12
CA ALA A 16 -10.39 -4.01 -5.02
C ALA A 16 -10.41 -3.46 -3.58
N VAL A 17 -10.69 -4.30 -2.57
CA VAL A 17 -10.75 -3.83 -1.18
C VAL A 17 -9.35 -3.70 -0.58
N LEU A 18 -9.22 -2.81 0.39
CA LEU A 18 -8.06 -2.72 1.28
C LEU A 18 -8.33 -3.60 2.51
N THR A 19 -7.58 -4.68 2.63
CA THR A 19 -7.70 -5.70 3.67
C THR A 19 -6.66 -5.44 4.75
N VAL A 20 -7.12 -5.37 5.99
CA VAL A 20 -6.28 -4.95 7.13
C VAL A 20 -6.08 -6.10 8.12
N GLY A 21 -4.82 -6.43 8.38
CA GLY A 21 -4.43 -7.31 9.49
C GLY A 21 -4.10 -6.52 10.75
N ALA A 22 -3.84 -7.23 11.84
CA ALA A 22 -3.59 -6.63 13.15
C ALA A 22 -2.15 -6.89 13.65
N HIS A 23 -1.53 -5.85 14.22
CA HIS A 23 -0.36 -5.96 15.07
C HIS A 23 -0.64 -5.35 16.47
N PRO A 24 0.21 -5.58 17.48
CA PRO A 24 -0.02 -5.03 18.82
C PRO A 24 0.05 -3.51 18.89
N ASN A 25 -0.79 -2.91 19.73
CA ASN A 25 -0.69 -1.50 20.08
C ASN A 25 0.42 -1.27 21.12
N LYS A 26 1.66 -1.20 20.65
CA LYS A 26 2.86 -0.98 21.47
C LYS A 26 3.75 0.06 20.79
N LEU A 27 4.45 0.86 21.60
CA LEU A 27 5.41 1.86 21.08
C LEU A 27 6.77 1.23 20.77
N GLN A 28 7.20 0.25 21.57
CA GLN A 28 8.46 -0.45 21.39
C GLN A 28 8.37 -1.44 20.22
N SER A 29 9.28 -1.32 19.25
CA SER A 29 9.32 -2.17 18.05
C SER A 29 9.38 -3.66 18.38
N SER A 30 10.18 -4.07 19.37
CA SER A 30 10.28 -5.47 19.82
C SER A 30 8.96 -6.10 20.26
N LEU A 31 7.99 -5.27 20.68
CA LEU A 31 6.67 -5.71 21.13
C LEU A 31 5.56 -5.43 20.11
N ARG A 32 5.82 -4.56 19.12
CA ARG A 32 4.86 -4.11 18.11
C ARG A 32 5.03 -4.83 16.79
N ASP A 33 6.27 -5.14 16.41
CA ASP A 33 6.62 -5.57 15.05
C ASP A 33 6.45 -7.09 14.90
N HIS A 34 5.22 -7.54 15.14
CA HIS A 34 4.76 -8.89 14.82
C HIS A 34 3.26 -8.89 14.55
N VAL A 35 2.81 -9.87 13.76
CA VAL A 35 1.38 -10.06 13.48
C VAL A 35 0.69 -10.69 14.69
N CYS A 36 -0.45 -10.14 15.11
CA CYS A 36 -1.24 -10.72 16.21
C CYS A 36 -1.67 -12.15 15.85
N SER A 37 -1.65 -13.06 16.83
CA SER A 37 -1.98 -14.49 16.63
C SER A 37 -3.39 -14.74 16.08
N PHE A 38 -4.34 -13.84 16.38
CA PHE A 38 -5.72 -13.90 15.90
C PHE A 38 -5.92 -13.28 14.50
N SER A 39 -4.92 -12.57 13.96
CA SER A 39 -5.03 -11.99 12.63
C SER A 39 -4.88 -13.10 11.60
N ALA A 40 -5.85 -13.24 10.71
CA ALA A 40 -5.73 -14.13 9.57
C ALA A 40 -4.46 -13.79 8.77
N GLN A 41 -3.74 -14.85 8.39
CA GLN A 41 -2.50 -14.82 7.63
C GLN A 41 -2.65 -15.81 6.48
N GLY A 42 -1.84 -15.64 5.45
CA GLY A 42 -1.80 -16.52 4.30
C GLY A 42 -2.42 -15.89 3.06
N GLU A 43 -2.09 -16.48 1.93
CA GLU A 43 -2.63 -16.04 0.66
C GLU A 43 -4.13 -16.34 0.58
N THR A 44 -4.80 -15.69 -0.36
CA THR A 44 -6.13 -16.09 -0.82
C THR A 44 -6.06 -17.47 -1.51
N PHE A 45 -7.23 -18.07 -1.78
CA PHE A 45 -7.30 -19.36 -2.49
C PHE A 45 -6.50 -19.37 -3.81
N ASP A 46 -6.57 -18.27 -4.56
CA ASP A 46 -5.85 -18.05 -5.82
C ASP A 46 -4.47 -17.40 -5.62
N LYS A 47 -3.89 -17.56 -4.43
CA LYS A 47 -2.49 -17.23 -4.13
C LYS A 47 -2.13 -15.74 -4.21
N ARG A 48 -3.12 -14.84 -4.09
CA ARG A 48 -2.88 -13.40 -3.92
C ARG A 48 -2.52 -13.07 -2.49
N VAL A 49 -1.63 -12.10 -2.30
CA VAL A 49 -1.19 -11.67 -0.98
C VAL A 49 -2.30 -10.88 -0.29
N LYS A 50 -2.70 -11.36 0.89
CA LYS A 50 -3.57 -10.67 1.84
C LYS A 50 -3.08 -10.98 3.27
N PRO A 51 -3.29 -10.09 4.25
CA PRO A 51 -3.86 -8.74 4.14
C PRO A 51 -3.00 -7.82 3.26
N ASP A 52 -3.52 -6.65 2.84
CA ASP A 52 -2.68 -5.69 2.11
C ASP A 52 -1.71 -4.99 3.08
N LEU A 53 -2.15 -4.64 4.29
CA LEU A 53 -1.31 -3.99 5.31
C LEU A 53 -1.77 -4.33 6.73
N LEU A 54 -0.97 -3.92 7.73
CA LEU A 54 -1.25 -4.08 9.14
C LEU A 54 -1.47 -2.73 9.84
N ALA A 55 -2.26 -2.79 10.91
CA ALA A 55 -2.43 -1.67 11.83
C ALA A 55 -2.63 -2.15 13.28
N PRO A 56 -2.57 -1.26 14.29
CA PRO A 56 -2.80 -1.63 15.67
C PRO A 56 -4.19 -2.25 15.86
N GLY A 57 -4.25 -3.48 16.38
CA GLY A 57 -5.51 -4.20 16.58
C GLY A 57 -5.61 -4.95 17.91
N GLN A 58 -4.62 -4.86 18.79
CA GLN A 58 -4.66 -5.48 20.13
C GLN A 58 -4.53 -4.40 21.20
N SER A 59 -5.35 -4.49 22.25
CA SER A 59 -5.39 -3.53 23.36
C SER A 59 -5.71 -2.11 22.88
N ILE A 60 -6.75 -1.99 22.06
CA ILE A 60 -7.24 -0.70 21.54
C ILE A 60 -8.34 -0.20 22.47
N MET A 61 -8.11 0.95 23.10
CA MET A 61 -9.15 1.68 23.83
C MET A 61 -10.04 2.42 22.82
N SER A 62 -11.35 2.18 22.88
CA SER A 62 -12.33 2.90 22.06
C SER A 62 -13.62 3.12 22.84
N SER A 63 -14.59 3.81 22.23
CA SER A 63 -15.89 4.09 22.85
C SER A 63 -16.62 2.79 23.20
N ARG A 64 -17.14 2.72 24.42
CA ARG A 64 -18.02 1.65 24.86
C ARG A 64 -19.47 2.07 24.63
N SER A 65 -20.31 1.17 24.14
CA SER A 65 -21.77 1.35 24.17
C SER A 65 -22.36 0.47 25.25
N ASP A 66 -23.28 1.02 26.04
CA ASP A 66 -24.11 0.28 26.99
C ASP A 66 -25.46 -0.16 26.39
N GLY A 67 -25.69 0.14 25.10
CA GLY A 67 -26.93 -0.14 24.38
C GLY A 67 -28.08 0.84 24.65
N SER A 68 -27.90 1.82 25.53
CA SER A 68 -28.93 2.82 25.85
C SER A 68 -28.70 4.11 25.06
N LEU A 69 -29.75 4.61 24.38
CA LEU A 69 -29.68 5.88 23.65
C LEU A 69 -29.79 7.11 24.57
N THR A 70 -30.14 6.92 25.84
CA THR A 70 -30.43 8.00 26.80
C THR A 70 -29.46 8.04 27.99
N SER A 71 -28.54 7.08 28.10
CA SER A 71 -27.59 7.05 29.22
C SER A 71 -26.55 8.17 29.15
N HIS A 72 -26.27 8.69 27.94
CA HIS A 72 -25.27 9.73 27.69
C HIS A 72 -23.90 9.43 28.31
N GLN A 73 -23.56 8.15 28.43
CA GLN A 73 -22.29 7.70 29.00
C GLN A 73 -21.12 8.03 28.06
N CYS A 74 -19.92 8.20 28.65
CA CYS A 74 -18.68 8.54 27.95
C CYS A 74 -17.57 7.51 28.25
N GLU A 75 -17.93 6.25 28.46
CA GLU A 75 -16.99 5.21 28.84
C GLU A 75 -16.15 4.73 27.67
N LEU A 76 -14.93 4.28 28.00
CA LEU A 76 -14.02 3.64 27.07
C LEU A 76 -13.81 2.18 27.49
N GLN A 77 -13.62 1.32 26.49
CA GLN A 77 -13.29 -0.09 26.71
C GLN A 77 -12.12 -0.52 25.83
N SER A 78 -11.24 -1.36 26.38
CA SER A 78 -10.19 -2.03 25.62
C SER A 78 -10.77 -3.22 24.88
N ASN A 79 -10.51 -3.30 23.58
CA ASN A 79 -10.86 -4.45 22.74
C ASN A 79 -9.68 -4.86 21.86
N PHE A 80 -9.83 -6.00 21.17
CA PHE A 80 -8.85 -6.52 20.24
C PHE A 80 -9.53 -7.19 19.04
N GLY A 81 -8.79 -7.31 17.95
CA GLY A 81 -9.24 -7.93 16.71
C GLY A 81 -8.81 -7.12 15.49
N THR A 82 -8.82 -7.76 14.33
CA THR A 82 -8.73 -7.04 13.05
C THR A 82 -9.87 -6.04 12.88
N SER A 83 -11.00 -6.25 13.56
CA SER A 83 -12.12 -5.31 13.65
C SER A 83 -11.75 -3.99 14.33
N MET A 84 -10.67 -3.94 15.11
CA MET A 84 -10.13 -2.70 15.71
C MET A 84 -9.04 -2.08 14.82
N ALA A 85 -8.27 -2.89 14.09
CA ALA A 85 -7.30 -2.39 13.12
C ALA A 85 -7.97 -1.75 11.88
N CYS A 86 -9.06 -2.35 11.39
CA CYS A 86 -9.79 -1.88 10.22
C CYS A 86 -10.29 -0.42 10.33
N PRO A 87 -10.99 0.01 11.40
CA PRO A 87 -11.45 1.40 11.52
C PRO A 87 -10.30 2.40 11.66
N LEU A 88 -9.15 2.01 12.20
CA LEU A 88 -7.97 2.87 12.27
C LEU A 88 -7.42 3.18 10.88
N VAL A 89 -7.36 2.18 10.01
CA VAL A 89 -6.98 2.36 8.60
C VAL A 89 -8.06 3.11 7.83
N ALA A 90 -9.35 2.88 8.13
CA ALA A 90 -10.44 3.65 7.52
C ALA A 90 -10.35 5.15 7.86
N GLY A 91 -10.06 5.50 9.11
CA GLY A 91 -9.80 6.89 9.52
C GLY A 91 -8.58 7.47 8.79
N SER A 92 -7.52 6.67 8.63
CA SER A 92 -6.32 7.06 7.89
C SER A 92 -6.61 7.31 6.39
N ALA A 93 -7.48 6.50 5.78
CA ALA A 93 -7.95 6.70 4.41
C ALA A 93 -8.74 8.00 4.26
N VAL A 94 -9.57 8.35 5.26
CA VAL A 94 -10.29 9.64 5.29
C VAL A 94 -9.33 10.81 5.38
N LEU A 95 -8.32 10.74 6.25
CA LEU A 95 -7.29 11.78 6.36
C LEU A 95 -6.49 11.95 5.06
N LEU A 96 -6.09 10.84 4.43
CA LEU A 96 -5.41 10.89 3.14
C LEU A 96 -6.30 11.47 2.04
N ARG A 97 -7.60 11.11 2.02
CA ARG A 97 -8.56 11.74 1.10
C ARG A 97 -8.68 13.23 1.37
N GLN A 98 -8.80 13.64 2.63
CA GLN A 98 -8.90 15.04 3.00
C GLN A 98 -7.66 15.83 2.59
N TYR A 99 -6.46 15.25 2.75
CA TYR A 99 -5.20 15.84 2.30
C TYR A 99 -5.23 16.24 0.82
N PHE A 100 -5.81 15.39 -0.03
CA PHE A 100 -6.02 15.71 -1.44
C PHE A 100 -7.15 16.72 -1.66
N THR A 101 -8.32 16.53 -1.05
CA THR A 101 -9.49 17.38 -1.31
C THR A 101 -9.31 18.81 -0.80
N ASP A 102 -8.54 18.99 0.27
CA ASP A 102 -8.22 20.30 0.83
C ASP A 102 -7.03 20.97 0.12
N GLY A 103 -6.39 20.26 -0.82
CA GLY A 103 -5.31 20.76 -1.65
C GLY A 103 -3.99 20.92 -0.90
N PHE A 104 -3.72 20.07 0.10
CA PHE A 104 -2.39 20.01 0.70
C PHE A 104 -1.37 19.39 -0.25
N TYR A 105 -1.75 18.37 -1.03
CA TYR A 105 -0.88 17.87 -2.10
C TYR A 105 -0.76 18.91 -3.23
N PRO A 106 0.43 19.13 -3.83
CA PRO A 106 1.72 18.51 -3.52
C PRO A 106 2.60 19.31 -2.55
N HIS A 107 2.17 20.50 -2.12
CA HIS A 107 3.03 21.48 -1.46
C HIS A 107 3.09 21.37 0.07
N GLY A 108 2.19 20.60 0.66
CA GLY A 108 2.10 20.36 2.10
C GLY A 108 1.39 21.44 2.91
N PHE A 109 0.73 22.40 2.25
CA PHE A 109 -0.14 23.38 2.88
C PHE A 109 -1.44 23.51 2.07
N ARG A 110 -2.53 23.86 2.75
CA ARG A 110 -3.85 23.99 2.14
C ARG A 110 -3.83 25.02 1.01
N ASN A 111 -4.12 24.59 -0.21
CA ASN A 111 -4.27 25.48 -1.36
C ASN A 111 -5.43 25.03 -2.25
N ALA A 112 -6.44 25.89 -2.39
CA ALA A 112 -7.63 25.59 -3.19
C ALA A 112 -7.31 25.34 -4.68
N SER A 113 -6.23 25.92 -5.24
CA SER A 113 -5.85 25.70 -6.64
C SER A 113 -5.26 24.31 -6.91
N THR A 114 -4.80 23.61 -5.88
CA THR A 114 -4.28 22.24 -5.95
C THR A 114 -5.23 21.22 -5.30
N ALA A 115 -6.45 21.64 -4.95
CA ALA A 115 -7.47 20.75 -4.44
C ALA A 115 -7.83 19.67 -5.46
N TRP A 116 -7.83 18.42 -5.03
CA TRP A 116 -8.17 17.26 -5.85
C TRP A 116 -9.44 16.59 -5.29
N PRO A 117 -10.64 17.02 -5.72
CA PRO A 117 -11.90 16.60 -5.10
C PRO A 117 -12.31 15.16 -5.45
N THR A 118 -11.88 14.65 -6.60
CA THR A 118 -12.23 13.32 -7.11
C THR A 118 -10.98 12.46 -7.20
N VAL A 119 -10.66 11.79 -6.09
CA VAL A 119 -9.54 10.84 -5.98
C VAL A 119 -10.07 9.42 -6.09
N TRP A 120 -9.42 8.57 -6.90
CA TRP A 120 -9.83 7.19 -7.08
C TRP A 120 -9.52 6.33 -5.86
N ALA A 121 -10.31 5.27 -5.65
CA ALA A 121 -10.07 4.30 -4.58
C ALA A 121 -8.69 3.63 -4.68
N SER A 122 -8.21 3.37 -5.90
CA SER A 122 -6.86 2.83 -6.15
C SER A 122 -5.77 3.78 -5.68
N THR A 123 -5.95 5.10 -5.78
CA THR A 123 -4.98 6.10 -5.33
C THR A 123 -4.89 6.13 -3.80
N ILE A 124 -6.03 6.05 -3.10
CA ILE A 124 -6.05 5.92 -1.64
C ILE A 124 -5.41 4.60 -1.20
N LYS A 125 -5.76 3.49 -1.86
CA LYS A 125 -5.14 2.17 -1.60
C LYS A 125 -3.63 2.20 -1.86
N ALA A 126 -3.18 2.81 -2.96
CA ALA A 126 -1.77 2.97 -3.30
C ALA A 126 -1.03 3.79 -2.24
N GLY A 127 -1.57 4.94 -1.82
CA GLY A 127 -0.93 5.78 -0.80
C GLY A 127 -0.75 5.07 0.53
N LEU A 128 -1.78 4.37 1.02
CA LEU A 128 -1.70 3.63 2.28
C LEU A 128 -0.72 2.45 2.21
N ILE A 129 -0.70 1.71 1.10
CA ILE A 129 0.26 0.61 0.88
C ILE A 129 1.68 1.16 0.69
N HIS A 130 1.84 2.26 -0.04
CA HIS A 130 3.13 2.91 -0.26
C HIS A 130 3.77 3.35 1.05
N ALA A 131 2.95 3.86 1.98
CA ALA A 131 3.34 4.27 3.32
C ALA A 131 3.48 3.11 4.32
N SER A 132 3.30 1.86 3.89
CA SER A 132 3.44 0.69 4.76
C SER A 132 4.87 0.16 4.78
N HIS A 133 5.36 -0.18 5.97
CA HIS A 133 6.71 -0.69 6.21
C HIS A 133 6.68 -2.10 6.73
N ARG A 134 7.40 -2.99 6.05
CA ARG A 134 7.62 -4.37 6.50
C ARG A 134 8.29 -4.41 7.86
N PHE A 135 8.06 -5.47 8.61
CA PHE A 135 8.82 -5.70 9.83
C PHE A 135 10.27 -6.09 9.52
N ALA A 136 11.18 -5.80 10.45
CA ALA A 136 12.61 -6.03 10.25
C ALA A 136 12.96 -7.51 9.99
N HIS A 137 12.16 -8.44 10.51
CA HIS A 137 12.34 -9.88 10.33
C HIS A 137 11.76 -10.42 9.01
N ALA A 138 10.90 -9.65 8.32
CA ALA A 138 10.37 -10.06 7.02
C ALA A 138 11.45 -9.95 5.95
N GLN A 139 11.47 -10.93 5.04
CA GLN A 139 12.50 -11.04 4.02
C GLN A 139 12.14 -10.22 2.79
N SER A 140 10.87 -9.97 2.52
CA SER A 140 10.41 -9.14 1.43
C SER A 140 9.09 -8.46 1.77
N ALA A 141 8.62 -7.58 0.89
CA ALA A 141 7.25 -7.12 0.91
C ALA A 141 6.75 -6.97 -0.54
N PRO A 142 5.57 -7.53 -0.85
CA PRO A 142 4.60 -8.10 0.09
C PRO A 142 4.93 -9.54 0.54
N GLU A 143 4.49 -9.90 1.74
CA GLU A 143 4.50 -11.27 2.29
C GLU A 143 3.09 -11.69 2.73
N ALA A 144 2.78 -12.99 2.66
CA ALA A 144 1.44 -13.50 3.02
C ALA A 144 1.07 -13.34 4.51
N THR A 145 2.04 -13.06 5.38
CA THR A 145 1.85 -12.87 6.83
C THR A 145 1.46 -11.43 7.16
N GLU A 146 2.19 -10.45 6.63
CA GLU A 146 2.04 -9.02 6.96
C GLU A 146 1.62 -8.11 5.79
N GLY A 147 1.42 -8.68 4.60
CA GLY A 147 1.18 -7.90 3.40
C GLY A 147 2.37 -7.00 3.08
N PHE A 148 2.10 -5.72 2.86
CA PHE A 148 3.13 -4.69 2.66
C PHE A 148 3.69 -4.11 3.95
N GLY A 149 3.24 -4.62 5.11
CA GLY A 149 3.69 -4.26 6.45
C GLY A 149 2.78 -3.30 7.19
N ARG A 150 3.30 -2.65 8.24
CA ARG A 150 2.56 -1.69 9.08
C ARG A 150 2.40 -0.34 8.39
N LEU A 151 1.19 0.20 8.39
CA LEU A 151 0.89 1.56 7.92
C LEU A 151 1.61 2.63 8.76
N GLU A 152 2.33 3.54 8.10
CA GLU A 152 2.85 4.78 8.65
C GLU A 152 2.32 5.98 7.85
N LEU A 153 1.13 6.47 8.18
CA LEU A 153 0.41 7.46 7.35
C LEU A 153 1.22 8.73 7.00
N ALA A 154 2.14 9.15 7.89
CA ALA A 154 3.03 10.29 7.65
C ALA A 154 3.94 10.11 6.42
N ASP A 155 4.10 8.90 5.92
CA ASP A 155 4.89 8.59 4.73
C ASP A 155 4.06 8.73 3.43
N ALA A 156 2.73 8.81 3.53
CA ALA A 156 1.84 9.10 2.41
C ALA A 156 1.57 10.60 2.22
N MET A 157 1.78 11.41 3.28
CA MET A 157 1.35 12.80 3.35
C MET A 157 2.53 13.70 3.70
N PHE A 158 2.90 14.60 2.78
CA PHE A 158 3.84 15.66 3.09
C PHE A 158 3.09 16.88 3.63
N VAL A 159 3.37 17.29 4.87
CA VAL A 159 2.89 18.56 5.43
C VAL A 159 4.10 19.46 5.61
N SER A 160 4.05 20.66 5.02
CA SER A 160 5.15 21.61 5.11
C SER A 160 5.17 22.19 6.52
N ASP A 161 6.19 21.83 7.29
CA ASP A 161 6.52 22.49 8.55
C ASP A 161 7.87 23.17 8.38
N ALA A 162 7.91 24.48 8.61
CA ALA A 162 9.14 25.28 8.53
C ALA A 162 10.22 24.80 9.52
N ALA A 163 9.83 24.08 10.59
CA ALA A 163 10.74 23.50 11.57
C ALA A 163 11.23 22.09 11.21
N ALA A 164 10.51 21.35 10.36
CA ALA A 164 10.85 19.98 9.99
C ALA A 164 11.83 19.98 8.81
N GLY A 165 13.13 19.95 9.10
CA GLY A 165 14.19 19.84 8.09
C GLY A 165 14.18 18.56 7.23
N ARG A 166 13.13 17.73 7.29
CA ARG A 166 12.99 16.48 6.55
C ARG A 166 12.13 16.71 5.30
N ARG A 167 12.78 16.86 4.15
CA ARG A 167 12.11 16.88 2.84
C ARG A 167 11.71 15.46 2.48
N ARG A 168 10.42 15.13 2.61
CA ARG A 168 9.83 13.92 2.02
C ARG A 168 9.15 14.33 0.73
N HIS A 169 9.45 13.63 -0.36
CA HIS A 169 8.79 13.84 -1.64
C HIS A 169 8.00 12.59 -1.99
N VAL A 170 6.71 12.75 -2.27
CA VAL A 170 5.81 11.71 -2.72
C VAL A 170 5.05 12.27 -3.91
N GLU A 171 4.98 11.51 -4.99
CA GLU A 171 4.25 11.88 -6.20
C GLU A 171 3.12 10.89 -6.42
N TYR A 172 1.91 11.42 -6.66
CA TYR A 172 0.72 10.63 -6.98
C TYR A 172 0.34 10.87 -8.43
N VAL A 173 0.14 9.78 -9.17
CA VAL A 173 -0.24 9.80 -10.58
C VAL A 173 -1.47 8.93 -10.78
N GLU A 174 -2.58 9.54 -11.21
CA GLU A 174 -3.70 8.82 -11.80
C GLU A 174 -3.55 8.79 -13.32
N THR A 175 -3.76 7.63 -13.92
CA THR A 175 -3.76 7.47 -15.37
C THR A 175 -5.00 6.72 -15.78
N SER A 176 -5.61 7.12 -16.91
CA SER A 176 -6.59 6.26 -17.58
C SER A 176 -5.96 4.90 -17.87
N GLY A 177 -6.81 3.86 -17.93
CA GLY A 177 -6.37 2.50 -18.19
C GLY A 177 -5.53 2.38 -19.46
N LEU A 178 -4.61 1.43 -19.46
CA LEU A 178 -3.75 1.14 -20.60
C LEU A 178 -4.46 0.21 -21.59
N ARG A 179 -4.11 0.31 -22.87
CA ARG A 179 -4.58 -0.64 -23.89
C ARG A 179 -3.76 -1.93 -23.79
N HIS A 180 -4.34 -3.06 -24.20
CA HIS A 180 -3.64 -4.34 -24.24
C HIS A 180 -2.30 -4.22 -25.00
N ARG A 181 -1.23 -4.78 -24.43
CA ARG A 181 0.14 -4.76 -24.94
C ARG A 181 0.73 -3.37 -25.17
N THR A 182 0.24 -2.38 -24.43
CA THR A 182 0.87 -1.06 -24.38
C THR A 182 1.65 -0.88 -23.09
N ARG A 183 2.52 0.13 -23.06
CA ARG A 183 3.23 0.54 -21.86
C ARG A 183 3.18 2.04 -21.67
N LYS A 184 3.38 2.49 -20.45
CA LYS A 184 3.58 3.90 -20.12
C LYS A 184 4.79 4.04 -19.21
N ASP A 185 5.64 5.00 -19.53
CA ASP A 185 6.93 5.23 -18.89
C ASP A 185 6.93 6.59 -18.19
N TRP A 186 7.49 6.63 -16.98
CA TRP A 186 7.77 7.83 -16.21
C TRP A 186 9.24 7.84 -15.83
N CYS A 187 9.87 9.03 -15.84
CA CYS A 187 11.27 9.17 -15.50
C CYS A 187 11.41 10.16 -14.34
N LEU A 188 12.13 9.77 -13.31
CA LEU A 188 12.52 10.63 -12.20
C LEU A 188 14.03 10.57 -12.00
N ARG A 189 14.62 11.63 -11.45
CA ARG A 189 16.05 11.70 -11.15
C ARG A 189 16.24 11.84 -9.66
N THR A 190 17.07 10.98 -9.07
CA THR A 190 17.41 11.08 -7.64
C THR A 190 18.22 12.35 -7.37
N SER A 191 17.98 12.97 -6.22
CA SER A 191 18.64 14.23 -5.85
C SER A 191 20.15 14.06 -5.69
N ALA A 192 20.90 15.06 -6.16
CA ALA A 192 22.35 15.20 -5.93
C ALA A 192 22.69 15.82 -4.55
N ASP A 193 21.71 16.46 -3.91
CA ASP A 193 21.91 17.15 -2.64
C ASP A 193 22.08 16.13 -1.51
N SER A 194 23.26 16.11 -0.90
CA SER A 194 23.58 15.21 0.23
C SER A 194 22.69 15.45 1.44
N ARG A 195 22.11 16.65 1.59
CA ARG A 195 21.09 16.96 2.61
C ARG A 195 19.71 16.38 2.29
N SER A 196 19.53 15.90 1.06
CA SER A 196 18.33 15.26 0.53
C SER A 196 18.63 13.84 0.03
N ALA A 197 19.63 13.17 0.61
CA ALA A 197 20.01 11.82 0.23
C ALA A 197 18.80 10.88 0.36
N VAL A 198 18.50 10.16 -0.73
CA VAL A 198 17.37 9.24 -0.80
C VAL A 198 17.74 7.98 -0.02
N THR A 199 17.12 7.76 1.14
CA THR A 199 17.34 6.55 1.96
C THR A 199 16.72 5.32 1.31
N ASP A 200 15.55 5.50 0.72
CA ASP A 200 14.85 4.51 -0.08
C ASP A 200 13.97 5.19 -1.13
N LEU A 201 13.76 4.50 -2.25
CA LEU A 201 12.79 4.87 -3.27
C LEU A 201 11.74 3.76 -3.34
N ARG A 202 10.48 4.12 -3.12
CA ARG A 202 9.33 3.21 -3.27
C ARG A 202 8.56 3.59 -4.53
N VAL A 203 8.12 2.60 -5.29
CA VAL A 203 7.20 2.76 -6.43
C VAL A 203 6.08 1.76 -6.24
N THR A 204 4.83 2.23 -6.14
CA THR A 204 3.67 1.37 -5.88
C THR A 204 2.65 1.56 -7.00
N LEU A 205 2.36 0.48 -7.72
CA LEU A 205 1.30 0.38 -8.72
C LEU A 205 0.07 -0.28 -8.09
N VAL A 206 -1.11 0.32 -8.24
CA VAL A 206 -2.39 -0.26 -7.85
C VAL A 206 -3.41 0.01 -8.94
N TRP A 207 -4.21 -1.00 -9.29
CA TRP A 207 -5.36 -0.83 -10.18
C TRP A 207 -6.63 -1.45 -9.59
N THR A 208 -7.77 -0.90 -10.00
CA THR A 208 -9.08 -1.48 -9.68
C THR A 208 -9.46 -2.45 -10.79
N ASP A 209 -9.10 -3.72 -10.60
CA ASP A 209 -9.39 -4.78 -11.56
C ASP A 209 -10.90 -5.09 -11.63
N PRO A 210 -11.49 -5.39 -12.81
CA PRO A 210 -12.88 -5.77 -12.93
C PRO A 210 -13.26 -6.97 -12.04
N PRO A 211 -14.55 -7.14 -11.70
CA PRO A 211 -15.00 -8.35 -11.05
C PRO A 211 -14.62 -9.57 -11.88
N PHE A 212 -14.31 -10.66 -11.19
CA PHE A 212 -13.89 -11.91 -11.80
C PHE A 212 -14.92 -12.43 -12.82
N ALA A 213 -14.43 -12.92 -13.96
CA ALA A 213 -15.25 -13.15 -15.14
C ALA A 213 -15.89 -14.55 -15.23
N ALA A 214 -15.39 -15.58 -14.52
CA ALA A 214 -15.83 -16.96 -14.78
C ALA A 214 -15.80 -17.87 -13.55
N GLU A 215 -16.98 -18.30 -13.08
CA GLU A 215 -17.16 -19.33 -12.05
C GLU A 215 -16.20 -20.53 -12.29
N GLY A 216 -15.36 -20.85 -11.29
CA GLY A 216 -14.43 -21.98 -11.36
C GLY A 216 -13.00 -21.71 -11.87
N SER A 217 -12.64 -20.48 -12.28
CA SER A 217 -11.22 -20.17 -12.56
C SER A 217 -10.37 -20.16 -11.28
N HIS A 218 -9.13 -20.63 -11.41
CA HIS A 218 -8.12 -20.70 -10.35
C HIS A 218 -7.35 -19.37 -10.16
N GLU A 219 -7.62 -18.35 -10.98
CA GLU A 219 -6.95 -17.03 -10.94
C GLU A 219 -7.99 -15.91 -10.97
N SER A 220 -8.02 -15.04 -9.95
CA SER A 220 -9.04 -13.98 -9.90
C SER A 220 -8.70 -12.75 -10.75
N VAL A 221 -7.43 -12.50 -11.07
CA VAL A 221 -7.00 -11.30 -11.83
C VAL A 221 -7.46 -11.40 -13.27
N VAL A 222 -8.05 -10.32 -13.79
CA VAL A 222 -8.57 -10.22 -15.17
C VAL A 222 -7.62 -9.40 -16.02
N ASN A 223 -7.28 -8.19 -15.55
CA ASN A 223 -6.29 -7.33 -16.17
C ASN A 223 -4.97 -7.45 -15.41
N ASP A 224 -3.95 -7.81 -16.15
CA ASP A 224 -2.59 -8.04 -15.70
C ASP A 224 -1.70 -6.86 -16.12
N LEU A 225 -1.21 -6.12 -15.12
CA LEU A 225 -0.33 -4.98 -15.29
C LEU A 225 1.00 -5.26 -14.58
N ASP A 226 2.10 -5.02 -15.28
CA ASP A 226 3.44 -5.26 -14.79
C ASP A 226 4.19 -3.95 -14.51
N LEU A 227 4.70 -3.81 -13.29
CA LEU A 227 5.64 -2.79 -12.87
C LEU A 227 7.08 -3.23 -13.16
N LEU A 228 7.82 -2.38 -13.86
CA LEU A 228 9.24 -2.53 -14.08
C LEU A 228 9.95 -1.22 -13.73
N VAL A 229 10.97 -1.30 -12.89
CA VAL A 229 11.80 -0.16 -12.50
C VAL A 229 13.24 -0.42 -12.94
N THR A 230 13.83 0.52 -13.67
CA THR A 230 15.24 0.47 -14.10
C THR A 230 16.03 1.64 -13.53
N ARG A 231 17.34 1.44 -13.35
CA ARG A 231 18.29 2.46 -12.89
C ARG A 231 19.28 2.75 -14.02
N GLY A 232 19.20 3.91 -14.64
CA GLY A 232 20.11 4.32 -15.73
C GLY A 232 20.18 3.30 -16.87
N SER A 233 21.35 3.23 -17.52
CA SER A 233 21.66 2.25 -18.58
C SER A 233 22.18 0.91 -18.05
N ASP A 234 22.66 0.87 -16.80
CA ASP A 234 23.43 -0.26 -16.27
C ASP A 234 22.81 -0.81 -14.99
N GLY A 235 22.19 -1.98 -15.12
CA GLY A 235 21.66 -2.74 -13.99
C GLY A 235 20.52 -3.65 -14.39
N ALA A 236 20.38 -4.76 -13.68
CA ALA A 236 19.21 -5.62 -13.82
C ALA A 236 17.93 -4.83 -13.44
N PRO A 237 16.83 -4.96 -14.20
CA PRO A 237 15.57 -4.32 -13.85
C PRO A 237 14.98 -4.94 -12.58
N PHE A 238 14.18 -4.16 -11.86
CA PHE A 238 13.41 -4.60 -10.71
C PHE A 238 11.94 -4.73 -11.12
N ARG A 239 11.37 -5.91 -10.95
CA ARG A 239 9.97 -6.19 -11.26
C ARG A 239 9.09 -5.92 -10.05
N GLY A 240 7.80 -5.78 -10.26
CA GLY A 240 6.81 -5.69 -9.20
C GLY A 240 7.02 -6.71 -8.09
N ASN A 241 6.75 -6.28 -6.86
CA ASN A 241 6.90 -7.07 -5.65
C ASN A 241 8.36 -7.46 -5.33
N GLN A 242 9.29 -6.55 -5.66
CA GLN A 242 10.69 -6.61 -5.29
C GLN A 242 11.03 -5.59 -4.20
N ASP A 243 11.67 -6.04 -3.12
CA ASP A 243 12.16 -5.16 -2.05
C ASP A 243 13.66 -5.42 -1.82
N THR A 244 14.51 -4.44 -2.15
CA THR A 244 15.97 -4.56 -2.00
C THR A 244 16.48 -4.07 -0.65
N THR A 245 15.59 -3.66 0.28
CA THR A 245 16.00 -3.25 1.64
C THR A 245 16.34 -4.45 2.51
N SER A 246 15.94 -5.65 2.09
CA SER A 246 16.35 -6.92 2.69
C SER A 246 17.51 -7.52 1.88
N PRO A 247 18.70 -7.71 2.47
CA PRO A 247 19.84 -8.33 1.78
C PRO A 247 19.56 -9.75 1.28
N ALA A 248 18.55 -10.41 1.86
CA ALA A 248 18.21 -11.80 1.56
C ALA A 248 17.19 -11.96 0.42
N ALA A 249 16.59 -10.88 -0.09
CA ALA A 249 15.62 -10.96 -1.18
C ALA A 249 16.35 -10.94 -2.54
N PRO A 250 16.47 -12.10 -3.25
CA PRO A 250 17.02 -12.08 -4.60
C PRO A 250 16.14 -11.24 -5.52
N ASN A 251 16.74 -10.66 -6.57
CA ASN A 251 15.98 -9.95 -7.57
C ASN A 251 15.07 -10.93 -8.33
N ARG A 252 13.76 -10.65 -8.38
CA ARG A 252 12.78 -11.48 -9.06
C ARG A 252 13.03 -11.49 -10.57
N THR A 253 13.04 -12.69 -11.14
CA THR A 253 13.22 -12.90 -12.59
C THR A 253 11.90 -12.89 -13.36
N ALA A 254 10.79 -13.22 -12.71
CA ALA A 254 9.44 -13.21 -13.28
C ALA A 254 8.60 -12.04 -12.72
N PHE A 255 7.62 -11.60 -13.51
CA PHE A 255 6.60 -10.64 -13.08
C PHE A 255 5.54 -11.31 -12.20
N ASP A 256 4.83 -10.51 -11.41
CA ASP A 256 3.66 -11.00 -10.70
C ASP A 256 2.52 -11.24 -11.71
N ARG A 257 1.65 -12.20 -11.42
CA ARG A 257 0.49 -12.54 -12.28
C ARG A 257 -0.80 -12.66 -11.48
N ARG A 258 -0.74 -12.33 -10.18
CA ARG A 258 -1.78 -12.64 -9.20
C ARG A 258 -2.22 -11.40 -8.45
N ASN A 259 -1.34 -10.43 -8.23
CA ASN A 259 -1.62 -9.30 -7.37
C ASN A 259 -2.03 -8.07 -8.18
N VAL A 260 -3.09 -7.38 -7.75
CA VAL A 260 -3.50 -6.07 -8.30
C VAL A 260 -2.73 -4.89 -7.69
N VAL A 261 -1.68 -5.23 -6.94
CA VAL A 261 -0.76 -4.31 -6.29
C VAL A 261 0.63 -4.84 -6.54
N GLU A 262 1.47 -3.99 -7.10
CA GLU A 262 2.89 -4.27 -7.27
C GLU A 262 3.71 -3.15 -6.65
N ARG A 263 4.72 -3.50 -5.85
CA ARG A 263 5.64 -2.51 -5.28
C ARG A 263 7.09 -2.85 -5.56
N VAL A 264 7.87 -1.85 -5.94
CA VAL A 264 9.33 -1.92 -5.94
C VAL A 264 9.88 -1.00 -4.86
N VAL A 265 10.80 -1.51 -4.05
CA VAL A 265 11.56 -0.72 -3.06
C VAL A 265 13.05 -0.84 -3.36
N LEU A 266 13.70 0.29 -3.63
CA LEU A 266 15.13 0.39 -3.85
C LEU A 266 15.80 1.05 -2.65
N LEU A 267 16.75 0.36 -2.04
CA LEU A 267 17.56 0.88 -0.94
C LEU A 267 18.62 1.85 -1.49
N ALA A 268 18.67 3.05 -0.92
CA ALA A 268 19.71 4.06 -1.15
C ALA A 268 20.17 4.19 -2.62
N PRO A 269 19.26 4.50 -3.58
CA PRO A 269 19.66 4.67 -4.97
C PRO A 269 20.68 5.81 -5.08
N ALA A 270 21.72 5.60 -5.89
CA ALA A 270 22.81 6.56 -6.03
C ALA A 270 22.28 7.95 -6.45
N PRO A 271 22.87 9.06 -5.97
CA PRO A 271 22.50 10.41 -6.41
C PRO A 271 22.62 10.59 -7.93
N ASN A 272 21.82 11.48 -8.52
CA ASN A 272 21.76 11.74 -9.97
C ASN A 272 21.42 10.54 -10.87
N THR A 273 20.93 9.45 -10.29
CA THR A 273 20.47 8.28 -11.04
C THR A 273 19.11 8.58 -11.68
N VAL A 274 19.00 8.31 -12.99
CA VAL A 274 17.71 8.30 -13.67
C VAL A 274 17.02 6.99 -13.34
N ILE A 275 15.84 7.08 -12.78
CA ILE A 275 14.96 5.95 -12.51
C ILE A 275 13.83 6.00 -13.53
N THR A 276 13.68 4.93 -14.31
CA THR A 276 12.54 4.79 -15.21
C THR A 276 11.55 3.81 -14.59
N VAL A 277 10.31 4.26 -14.44
CA VAL A 277 9.16 3.48 -14.00
C VAL A 277 8.34 3.17 -15.24
N SER A 278 8.24 1.90 -15.59
CA SER A 278 7.43 1.42 -16.71
C SER A 278 6.27 0.58 -16.18
N VAL A 279 5.07 0.86 -16.65
CA VAL A 279 3.89 0.02 -16.44
C VAL A 279 3.48 -0.59 -17.76
N TYR A 280 3.52 -1.91 -17.85
CA TYR A 280 3.10 -2.68 -19.02
C TYR A 280 1.69 -3.22 -18.80
N ALA A 281 0.86 -3.14 -19.83
CA ALA A 281 -0.44 -3.78 -19.87
C ALA A 281 -0.33 -5.13 -20.59
N GLU A 282 0.26 -6.11 -19.91
CA GLU A 282 0.54 -7.43 -20.48
C GLU A 282 -0.75 -8.07 -21.00
N HIS A 283 -1.79 -8.09 -20.16
CA HIS A 283 -3.12 -8.55 -20.55
C HIS A 283 -4.19 -7.59 -20.02
N VAL A 284 -4.96 -6.96 -20.90
CA VAL A 284 -6.07 -6.09 -20.50
C VAL A 284 -7.25 -6.43 -21.37
N VAL A 285 -8.34 -6.88 -20.76
CA VAL A 285 -9.58 -7.16 -21.47
C VAL A 285 -10.15 -5.84 -21.96
N GLN A 286 -10.20 -5.70 -23.28
CA GLN A 286 -10.85 -4.57 -23.93
C GLN A 286 -12.32 -4.92 -24.14
N ARG A 287 -13.22 -4.02 -23.73
CA ARG A 287 -14.61 -4.11 -24.20
C ARG A 287 -14.63 -3.75 -25.67
N GLU A 288 -15.18 -4.62 -26.52
CA GLU A 288 -15.47 -4.25 -27.89
C GLU A 288 -16.45 -3.05 -27.90
N GLY A 289 -16.01 -1.92 -28.47
CA GLY A 289 -16.85 -0.78 -28.79
C GLY A 289 -17.27 0.13 -27.62
N GLN A 290 -16.34 0.94 -27.11
CA GLN A 290 -16.55 2.36 -26.76
C GLN A 290 -15.24 3.15 -26.93
#